data_AF-A0A960NSN2-F1
#
_entry.id   AF-A0A960NSN2-F1
#
_cell.length_a   1.000
_cell.length_b   1.000
_cell.length_c   1.000
_cell.angle_alpha   90.00
_cell.angle_beta   90.00
_cell.angle_gamma   90.00
#
_symmetry.space_group_name_H-M   'P 1'
#
loop_
_entity.id
_entity.type
_entity.pdbx_description
1 polymer ?
#
loop_
_entity_poly.entity_id
_entity_poly.type
_entity_poly.pdbx_seq_one_letter_code
_entity_poly.pdbx_strand_id
1 'polypeptide(L)'
;RWVAGSDRFTRSAPFNGTDETDAATAGLVHVAITYAADGTVTGYRDGQPYGKPFRVAPLADYPAHEGQLLLGCRHGRGGGNRLLTGRIARARFYDRALSAEEIARTRSLEDTTLREADLIAALSPAQRTELENLRRELASIESQLQTTRSQASPLPPETQAWADLAQALLNTKEFLYLR
;
A
#
# COMPACT_ATOMS: atom_id res chain seq x y z
N ARG A 1 18.65 7.77 -17.01
CA ARG A 1 18.26 8.80 -16.01
C ARG A 1 16.81 8.61 -15.62
N TRP A 2 16.46 8.95 -14.39
CA TRP A 2 15.06 9.02 -13.93
C TRP A 2 14.44 10.38 -14.26
N VAL A 3 13.12 10.40 -14.48
CA VAL A 3 12.36 11.61 -14.82
C VAL A 3 10.94 11.55 -14.26
N ALA A 4 10.42 12.70 -13.83
CA ALA A 4 8.99 12.90 -13.57
C ALA A 4 8.29 13.35 -14.86
N GLY A 5 7.84 12.39 -15.67
CA GLY A 5 7.22 12.62 -16.97
C GLY A 5 5.78 13.13 -16.88
N SER A 6 5.36 13.93 -17.87
CA SER A 6 4.00 14.45 -18.03
C SER A 6 3.61 14.41 -19.51
N ASP A 7 2.30 14.52 -19.81
CA ASP A 7 1.85 14.53 -21.20
C ASP A 7 2.52 15.66 -21.99
N ARG A 8 3.15 15.28 -23.11
CA ARG A 8 3.95 16.16 -23.97
C ARG A 8 5.01 16.99 -23.22
N PHE A 9 5.46 16.53 -22.05
CA PHE A 9 6.41 17.23 -21.17
C PHE A 9 5.92 18.60 -20.65
N THR A 10 4.61 18.87 -20.70
CA THR A 10 4.02 20.16 -20.34
C THR A 10 4.26 20.60 -18.89
N ARG A 11 4.56 19.65 -17.99
CA ARG A 11 4.85 19.89 -16.56
C ARG A 11 6.16 19.24 -16.09
N SER A 12 7.04 18.90 -17.03
CA SER A 12 8.27 18.16 -16.73
C SER A 12 9.51 19.01 -17.03
N ALA A 13 10.50 18.94 -16.15
CA ALA A 13 11.85 19.41 -16.40
C ALA A 13 12.85 18.32 -16.01
N PRO A 14 14.08 18.31 -16.58
CA PRO A 14 15.08 17.34 -16.20
C PRO A 14 15.55 17.58 -14.77
N PHE A 15 15.64 16.51 -13.96
CA PHE A 15 16.33 16.58 -12.68
C PHE A 15 17.83 16.86 -12.83
N ASN A 16 18.42 16.59 -14.00
CA ASN A 16 19.87 16.63 -14.22
C ASN A 16 20.64 15.70 -13.25
N GLY A 17 20.02 14.59 -12.87
CA GLY A 17 20.68 13.53 -12.10
C GLY A 17 21.55 12.62 -12.96
N THR A 18 22.34 11.78 -12.31
CA THR A 18 23.30 10.86 -12.95
C THR A 18 22.62 9.81 -13.84
N ASP A 19 23.32 9.35 -14.86
CA ASP A 19 22.91 8.21 -15.66
C ASP A 19 22.94 6.92 -14.85
N GLU A 20 22.01 6.00 -15.14
CA GLU A 20 22.07 4.64 -14.61
C GLU A 20 23.07 3.87 -15.46
N THR A 21 24.23 3.56 -14.89
CA THR A 21 25.35 2.91 -15.61
C THR A 21 25.65 1.51 -15.07
N ASP A 22 25.08 1.15 -13.92
CA ASP A 22 25.38 -0.04 -13.14
C ASP A 22 24.24 -1.06 -13.17
N ALA A 23 23.30 -0.99 -14.11
CA ALA A 23 22.11 -1.85 -14.15
C ALA A 23 22.38 -3.37 -14.12
N ALA A 24 23.57 -3.81 -14.55
CA ALA A 24 23.98 -5.22 -14.52
C ALA A 24 24.55 -5.68 -13.15
N THR A 25 24.99 -4.74 -12.31
CA THR A 25 25.63 -5.01 -11.00
C THR A 25 24.87 -4.40 -9.83
N ALA A 26 23.98 -3.45 -10.09
CA ALA A 26 23.12 -2.84 -9.10
C ALA A 26 22.07 -3.86 -8.63
N GLY A 27 21.87 -3.92 -7.31
CA GLY A 27 20.71 -4.59 -6.72
C GLY A 27 19.42 -3.82 -7.00
N LEU A 28 18.43 -3.94 -6.10
CA LEU A 28 17.23 -3.13 -6.18
C LEU A 28 17.58 -1.63 -6.01
N VAL A 29 17.18 -0.82 -6.98
CA VAL A 29 17.30 0.64 -6.92
C VAL A 29 16.02 1.21 -6.31
N HIS A 30 16.16 2.01 -5.25
CA HIS A 30 15.02 2.73 -4.69
C HIS A 30 14.87 4.07 -5.38
N VAL A 31 13.75 4.27 -6.08
CA VAL A 31 13.41 5.53 -6.74
C VAL A 31 12.17 6.12 -6.08
N ALA A 32 12.22 7.40 -5.74
CA ALA A 32 11.06 8.13 -5.25
C ALA A 32 10.96 9.51 -5.90
N ILE A 33 9.74 10.01 -6.04
CA ILE A 33 9.45 11.33 -6.55
C ILE A 33 8.39 11.95 -5.64
N THR A 34 8.64 13.15 -5.14
CA THR A 34 7.70 13.90 -4.31
C THR A 34 7.14 15.09 -5.08
N TYR A 35 5.85 15.36 -4.89
CA TYR A 35 5.16 16.52 -5.45
C TYR A 35 4.66 17.38 -4.28
N ALA A 36 5.34 18.49 -4.01
CA ALA A 36 4.99 19.40 -2.91
C ALA A 36 3.74 20.22 -3.24
N ALA A 37 3.09 20.77 -2.21
CA ALA A 37 1.86 21.56 -2.35
C ALA A 37 2.04 22.81 -3.23
N ASP A 38 3.24 23.38 -3.27
CA ASP A 38 3.56 24.51 -4.14
C ASP A 38 3.78 24.10 -5.61
N GLY A 39 3.86 22.80 -5.91
CA GLY A 39 4.16 22.25 -7.24
C GLY A 39 5.65 21.91 -7.45
N THR A 40 6.49 22.04 -6.43
CA THR A 40 7.88 21.60 -6.51
C THR A 40 7.97 20.08 -6.60
N VAL A 41 8.71 19.59 -7.60
CA VAL A 41 8.97 18.17 -7.86
C VAL A 41 10.41 17.85 -7.52
N THR A 42 10.62 16.86 -6.65
CA THR A 42 11.95 16.39 -6.24
C THR A 42 12.08 14.90 -6.54
N GLY A 43 13.15 14.52 -7.23
CA GLY A 43 13.52 13.12 -7.44
C GLY A 43 14.50 12.64 -6.37
N TYR A 44 14.46 11.34 -6.07
CA TYR A 44 15.37 10.68 -5.15
C TYR A 44 15.84 9.35 -5.73
N ARG A 45 17.12 9.03 -5.50
CA ARG A 45 17.72 7.72 -5.79
C ARG A 45 18.38 7.21 -4.52
N ASP A 46 18.05 5.98 -4.12
CA ASP A 46 18.60 5.33 -2.93
C ASP A 46 18.47 6.17 -1.66
N GLY A 47 17.32 6.83 -1.52
CA GLY A 47 17.00 7.66 -0.37
C GLY A 47 17.63 9.06 -0.37
N GLN A 48 18.45 9.39 -1.38
CA GLN A 48 19.15 10.67 -1.49
C GLN A 48 18.58 11.54 -2.60
N PRO A 49 18.65 12.88 -2.51
CA PRO A 49 18.22 13.77 -3.59
C PRO A 49 18.91 13.43 -4.91
N TYR A 50 18.12 13.31 -5.98
CA TYR A 50 18.58 12.98 -7.32
C TYR A 50 18.53 14.22 -8.20
N GLY A 51 19.69 14.84 -8.40
CA GLY A 51 19.81 16.07 -9.18
C GLY A 51 19.18 17.27 -8.48
N LYS A 52 18.51 18.14 -9.25
CA LYS A 52 17.89 19.37 -8.77
C LYS A 52 16.35 19.28 -8.81
N PRO A 53 15.65 19.71 -7.75
CA PRO A 53 14.22 19.91 -7.80
C PRO A 53 13.85 20.92 -8.90
N PHE A 54 12.63 20.81 -9.41
CA PHE A 54 12.09 21.78 -10.35
C PHE A 54 10.63 22.10 -10.04
N ARG A 55 10.16 23.24 -10.55
CA ARG A 55 8.75 23.64 -10.50
C ARG A 55 8.37 24.25 -11.84
N VAL A 56 7.49 23.58 -12.57
CA VAL A 56 7.01 24.02 -13.90
C VAL A 56 5.55 24.47 -13.85
N ALA A 57 4.76 23.88 -12.97
CA ALA A 57 3.34 24.18 -12.79
C ALA A 57 2.94 24.01 -11.32
N PRO A 58 1.77 24.50 -10.89
CA PRO A 58 1.16 24.13 -9.61
C PRO A 58 0.94 22.61 -9.50
N LEU A 59 0.67 22.13 -8.29
CA LEU A 59 0.30 20.74 -8.05
C LEU A 59 -0.93 20.37 -8.90
N ALA A 60 -0.85 19.23 -9.59
CA ALA A 60 -1.95 18.75 -10.40
C ALA A 60 -3.09 18.23 -9.52
N ASP A 61 -4.32 18.60 -9.87
CA ASP A 61 -5.52 18.11 -9.22
C ASP A 61 -6.06 16.87 -9.96
N TYR A 62 -6.53 15.90 -9.18
CA TYR A 62 -7.05 14.63 -9.67
C TYR A 62 -8.37 14.33 -8.96
N PRO A 63 -9.53 14.47 -9.65
CA PRO A 63 -10.82 14.21 -9.05
C PRO A 63 -10.93 12.79 -8.51
N ALA A 64 -11.67 12.65 -7.40
CA ALA A 64 -11.94 11.36 -6.81
C ALA A 64 -12.62 10.44 -7.84
N HIS A 65 -12.17 9.18 -7.89
CA HIS A 65 -12.68 8.14 -8.80
C HIS A 65 -12.41 8.33 -10.30
N GLU A 66 -11.71 9.39 -10.70
CA GLU A 66 -11.35 9.63 -12.12
C GLU A 66 -9.89 9.27 -12.44
N GLY A 67 -9.05 9.11 -11.40
CA GLY A 67 -7.64 8.76 -11.55
C GLY A 67 -7.38 7.25 -11.65
N GLN A 68 -6.29 6.89 -12.34
CA GLN A 68 -5.74 5.54 -12.34
C GLN A 68 -4.25 5.59 -12.00
N LEU A 69 -3.83 4.78 -11.04
CA LEU A 69 -2.42 4.54 -10.76
C LEU A 69 -1.97 3.26 -11.46
N LEU A 70 -1.05 3.38 -12.41
CA LEU A 70 -0.51 2.26 -13.18
C LEU A 70 0.94 2.02 -12.81
N LEU A 71 1.30 0.75 -12.60
CA LEU A 71 2.67 0.31 -12.35
C LEU A 71 3.12 -0.56 -13.52
N GLY A 72 4.26 -0.21 -14.12
CA GLY A 72 4.82 -0.96 -15.26
C GLY A 72 4.07 -0.78 -16.59
N CYS A 73 3.09 0.12 -16.68
CA CYS A 73 2.43 0.52 -17.92
C CYS A 73 2.41 2.05 -18.04
N ARG A 74 2.67 2.58 -19.23
CA ARG A 74 2.68 4.04 -19.48
C ARG A 74 1.30 4.68 -19.40
N HIS A 75 0.27 4.09 -20.02
CA HIS A 75 -1.12 4.53 -19.96
C HIS A 75 -2.07 3.50 -20.58
N GLY A 76 -3.31 3.43 -20.08
CA GLY A 76 -4.38 2.58 -20.64
C GLY A 76 -4.13 1.08 -20.46
N ARG A 77 -4.77 0.27 -21.32
CA ARG A 77 -4.59 -1.20 -21.34
C ARG A 77 -3.20 -1.56 -21.87
N GLY A 78 -2.53 -2.50 -21.19
CA GLY A 78 -1.19 -2.97 -21.54
C GLY A 78 -1.09 -3.53 -22.97
N GLY A 79 0.07 -3.37 -23.60
CA GLY A 79 0.38 -3.94 -24.93
C GLY A 79 1.34 -3.07 -25.74
N GLY A 80 2.10 -3.67 -26.66
CA GLY A 80 3.14 -2.98 -27.44
C GLY A 80 4.29 -2.46 -26.56
N ASN A 81 4.95 -1.39 -27.00
CA ASN A 81 6.11 -0.77 -26.31
C ASN A 81 5.71 0.13 -25.13
N ARG A 82 4.68 -0.27 -24.36
CA ARG A 82 4.12 0.51 -23.25
C ARG A 82 4.40 -0.10 -21.88
N LEU A 83 5.00 -1.29 -21.86
CA LEU A 83 5.27 -2.05 -20.66
C LEU A 83 6.71 -1.83 -20.18
N LEU A 84 6.88 -1.81 -18.88
CA LEU A 84 8.19 -1.81 -18.24
C LEU A 84 8.85 -3.18 -18.44
N THR A 85 10.06 -3.18 -18.99
CA THR A 85 10.95 -4.34 -18.95
C THR A 85 11.77 -4.27 -17.66
N GLY A 86 11.31 -4.95 -16.61
CA GLY A 86 11.96 -4.95 -15.31
C GLY A 86 11.09 -5.56 -14.22
N ARG A 87 11.58 -5.55 -12.99
CA ARG A 87 10.85 -6.04 -11.82
C ARG A 87 10.62 -4.90 -10.84
N ILE A 88 9.36 -4.72 -10.44
CA ILE A 88 8.99 -3.84 -9.33
C ILE A 88 8.95 -4.72 -8.09
N ALA A 89 9.91 -4.55 -7.18
CA ALA A 89 9.90 -5.27 -5.91
C ALA A 89 8.80 -4.74 -4.98
N ARG A 90 8.62 -3.42 -4.95
CA ARG A 90 7.59 -2.75 -4.17
C ARG A 90 7.22 -1.40 -4.77
N ALA A 91 5.95 -1.02 -4.63
CA ALA A 91 5.47 0.31 -4.92
C ALA A 91 4.71 0.84 -3.70
N ARG A 92 4.89 2.13 -3.39
CA ARG A 92 4.17 2.83 -2.33
C ARG A 92 3.67 4.16 -2.90
N PHE A 93 2.49 4.55 -2.47
CA PHE A 93 1.85 5.80 -2.85
C PHE A 93 1.36 6.48 -1.57
N TYR A 94 1.59 7.78 -1.47
CA TYR A 94 1.23 8.60 -0.32
C TYR A 94 0.42 9.79 -0.82
N ASP A 95 -0.54 10.22 -0.02
CA ASP A 95 -1.41 11.38 -0.25
C ASP A 95 -0.76 12.72 0.14
N ARG A 96 0.51 12.68 0.55
CA ARG A 96 1.32 13.85 0.89
C ARG A 96 2.75 13.72 0.36
N ALA A 97 3.43 14.85 0.21
CA ALA A 97 4.86 14.87 0.00
C ALA A 97 5.60 14.41 1.27
N LEU A 98 6.40 13.36 1.15
CA LEU A 98 7.33 12.94 2.20
C LEU A 98 8.54 13.88 2.24
N SER A 99 9.08 14.11 3.42
CA SER A 99 10.35 14.82 3.59
C SER A 99 11.54 13.98 3.09
N ALA A 100 12.68 14.62 2.86
CA ALA A 100 13.91 13.90 2.45
C ALA A 100 14.32 12.83 3.48
N GLU A 101 14.14 13.11 4.76
CA GLU A 101 14.44 12.15 5.84
C GLU A 101 13.49 10.95 5.80
N GLU A 102 12.18 11.18 5.61
CA GLU A 102 11.21 10.10 5.45
C GLU A 102 11.52 9.23 4.23
N ILE A 103 11.88 9.83 3.09
CA ILE A 103 12.31 9.12 1.88
C ILE A 103 13.57 8.29 2.11
N ALA A 104 14.55 8.81 2.86
CA ALA A 104 15.74 8.05 3.22
C ALA A 104 15.38 6.79 4.02
N ARG A 105 14.41 6.89 4.92
CA ARG A 105 13.91 5.72 5.68
C ARG A 105 13.15 4.74 4.80
N THR A 106 12.37 5.19 3.81
CA THR A 106 11.57 4.27 2.97
C THR A 106 12.42 3.29 2.17
N ARG A 107 13.68 3.66 1.87
CA ARG A 107 14.67 2.81 1.22
C ARG A 107 14.98 1.54 2.03
N SER A 108 15.17 1.69 3.34
CA SER A 108 15.63 0.60 4.24
C SER A 108 14.48 -0.17 4.90
N LEU A 109 13.22 0.19 4.61
CA LEU A 109 12.06 -0.46 5.21
C LEU A 109 11.97 -1.97 4.90
N GLU A 110 12.60 -2.45 3.83
CA GLU A 110 12.58 -3.90 3.51
C GLU A 110 13.50 -4.71 4.42
N ASP A 111 14.58 -4.10 4.91
CA ASP A 111 15.51 -4.71 5.88
C ASP A 111 15.01 -4.54 7.32
N THR A 112 13.91 -3.81 7.53
CA THR A 112 13.38 -3.51 8.85
C THR A 112 12.34 -4.54 9.26
N THR A 113 12.72 -5.45 10.16
CA THR A 113 11.78 -6.36 10.82
C THR A 113 11.04 -5.62 11.94
N LEU A 114 9.78 -5.25 11.71
CA LEU A 114 8.90 -4.71 12.76
C LEU A 114 8.29 -5.85 13.56
N ARG A 115 8.51 -5.85 14.89
CA ARG A 115 7.87 -6.78 15.83
C ARG A 115 6.72 -6.10 16.55
N GLU A 116 5.77 -6.88 17.05
CA GLU A 116 4.67 -6.36 17.87
C GLU A 116 5.19 -5.56 19.07
N ALA A 117 6.30 -5.99 19.68
CA ALA A 117 6.96 -5.28 20.76
C ALA A 117 7.40 -3.86 20.35
N ASP A 118 7.88 -3.67 19.12
CA ASP A 118 8.32 -2.37 18.60
C ASP A 118 7.11 -1.42 18.44
N LEU A 119 5.98 -1.97 17.99
CA LEU A 119 4.72 -1.22 17.86
C LEU A 119 4.20 -0.80 19.24
N ILE A 120 4.16 -1.72 20.21
CA ILE A 120 3.73 -1.43 21.59
C ILE A 120 4.63 -0.38 22.24
N ALA A 121 5.95 -0.45 22.00
CA ALA A 121 6.90 0.53 22.50
C ALA A 121 6.64 1.94 21.94
N ALA A 122 6.23 2.05 20.68
CA ALA A 122 5.92 3.32 20.02
C ALA A 122 4.58 3.94 20.45
N LEU A 123 3.68 3.18 21.09
CA LEU A 123 2.40 3.70 21.57
C LEU A 123 2.59 4.73 22.70
N SER A 124 1.83 5.82 22.63
CA SER A 124 1.69 6.77 23.73
C SER A 124 1.01 6.12 24.95
N PRO A 125 1.12 6.70 26.17
CA PRO A 125 0.48 6.15 27.37
C PRO A 125 -1.03 5.91 27.19
N ALA A 126 -1.74 6.87 26.58
CA ALA A 126 -3.17 6.75 26.31
C ALA A 126 -3.50 5.60 25.34
N GLN A 127 -2.72 5.44 24.27
CA GLN A 127 -2.90 4.34 23.32
C GLN A 127 -2.60 2.97 23.92
N ARG A 128 -1.67 2.89 24.89
CA ARG A 128 -1.39 1.64 25.62
C ARG A 128 -2.56 1.24 26.50
N THR A 129 -3.13 2.18 27.25
CA THR A 129 -4.33 1.94 28.05
C THR A 129 -5.50 1.48 27.17
N GLU A 130 -5.68 2.10 26.00
CA GLU A 130 -6.71 1.69 25.07
C GLU A 130 -6.48 0.29 24.50
N LEU A 131 -5.25 -0.04 24.13
CA LEU A 131 -4.89 -1.40 23.70
C LEU A 131 -5.19 -2.45 24.79
N GLU A 132 -4.89 -2.13 26.05
CA GLU A 132 -5.21 -3.02 27.19
C GLU A 132 -6.72 -3.19 27.39
N ASN A 133 -7.51 -2.13 27.20
CA ASN A 133 -8.97 -2.19 27.24
C ASN A 133 -9.50 -3.12 26.15
N LEU A 134 -9.08 -2.89 24.90
CA LEU A 134 -9.50 -3.67 23.74
C LEU A 134 -9.11 -5.15 23.89
N ARG A 135 -7.92 -5.44 24.43
CA ARG A 135 -7.50 -6.83 24.70
C ARG A 135 -8.36 -7.50 25.75
N ARG A 136 -8.76 -6.79 26.81
CA ARG A 136 -9.68 -7.32 27.83
C ARG A 136 -11.07 -7.58 27.26
N GLU A 137 -11.57 -6.66 26.44
CA GLU A 137 -12.86 -6.80 25.77
C GLU A 137 -12.87 -7.99 24.81
N LEU A 138 -11.82 -8.13 23.98
CA LEU A 138 -11.64 -9.28 23.08
C LEU A 138 -11.68 -10.60 23.86
N ALA A 139 -10.92 -10.71 24.95
CA ALA A 139 -10.89 -11.92 25.78
C ALA A 139 -12.28 -12.24 26.39
N SER A 140 -13.02 -11.21 26.82
CA SER A 140 -14.39 -11.37 27.32
C SER A 140 -15.34 -11.89 26.24
N ILE A 141 -15.29 -11.29 25.05
CA ILE A 141 -16.15 -11.68 23.92
C ILE A 141 -15.82 -13.12 23.48
N GLU A 142 -14.54 -13.47 23.35
CA GLU A 142 -14.10 -14.82 23.00
C GLU A 142 -14.58 -15.86 24.03
N SER A 143 -14.51 -15.53 25.32
CA SER A 143 -15.03 -16.38 26.39
C SER A 143 -16.55 -16.57 26.27
N GLN A 144 -17.31 -15.48 26.07
CA GLN A 144 -18.76 -15.53 25.89
C GLN A 144 -19.16 -16.35 24.66
N LEU A 145 -18.42 -16.19 23.56
CA LEU A 145 -18.65 -16.92 22.31
C LEU A 145 -18.38 -18.42 22.49
N GLN A 146 -17.34 -18.78 23.24
CA GLN A 146 -17.04 -20.17 23.57
C GLN A 146 -18.11 -20.77 24.48
N THR A 147 -18.58 -20.04 25.50
CA THR A 147 -19.68 -20.49 26.38
C THR A 147 -20.98 -20.67 25.59
N THR A 148 -21.31 -19.73 24.70
CA THR A 148 -22.52 -19.82 23.88
C THR A 148 -22.46 -21.02 22.95
N ARG A 149 -21.30 -21.29 22.33
CA ARG A 149 -21.07 -22.47 21.50
C ARG A 149 -21.17 -23.78 22.27
N SER A 150 -20.69 -23.84 23.51
CA SER A 150 -20.77 -25.06 24.33
C SER A 150 -22.16 -25.28 24.94
N GLN A 151 -22.94 -24.22 25.14
CA GLN A 151 -24.34 -24.29 25.57
C GLN A 151 -25.31 -24.61 24.43
N ALA A 152 -24.94 -24.31 23.19
CA ALA A 152 -25.66 -24.81 22.03
C ALA A 152 -25.58 -26.34 22.04
N SER A 153 -26.72 -27.00 22.30
CA SER A 153 -26.79 -28.45 22.15
C SER A 153 -26.41 -28.81 20.71
N PRO A 154 -25.54 -29.81 20.50
CA PRO A 154 -25.30 -30.31 19.15
C PRO A 154 -26.65 -30.68 18.55
N LEU A 155 -26.93 -30.19 17.35
CA LEU A 155 -28.07 -30.69 16.60
C LEU A 155 -27.91 -32.22 16.47
N PRO A 156 -29.02 -32.98 16.45
CA PRO A 156 -28.95 -34.38 16.05
C PRO A 156 -28.16 -34.50 14.74
N PRO A 157 -27.31 -35.52 14.55
CA PRO A 157 -26.37 -35.59 13.42
C PRO A 157 -27.03 -35.37 12.06
N GLU A 158 -28.26 -35.85 11.90
CA GLU A 158 -29.07 -35.65 10.69
C GLU A 158 -29.45 -34.18 10.49
N THR A 159 -29.90 -33.49 11.54
CA THR A 159 -30.26 -32.07 11.51
C THR A 159 -29.03 -31.19 11.31
N GLN A 160 -27.87 -31.56 11.87
CA GLN A 160 -26.60 -30.86 11.63
C GLN A 160 -26.17 -30.97 10.17
N ALA A 161 -26.28 -32.16 9.55
CA ALA A 161 -25.96 -32.35 8.14
C ALA A 161 -26.83 -31.50 7.20
N TRP A 162 -28.12 -31.38 7.50
CA TRP A 162 -29.03 -30.50 6.75
C TRP A 162 -28.73 -29.02 6.98
N ALA A 163 -28.39 -28.62 8.20
CA ALA A 163 -27.98 -27.24 8.52
C ALA A 163 -26.69 -26.86 7.79
N ASP A 164 -25.69 -27.74 7.78
CA ASP A 164 -24.42 -27.52 7.08
C ASP A 164 -24.61 -27.48 5.55
N LEU A 165 -25.47 -28.34 5.00
CA LEU A 165 -25.85 -28.30 3.58
C LEU A 165 -26.57 -26.99 3.24
N ALA A 166 -27.53 -26.55 4.05
CA ALA A 166 -28.24 -25.29 3.84
C ALA A 166 -27.29 -24.09 3.93
N GLN A 167 -26.38 -24.07 4.91
CA GLN A 167 -25.33 -23.05 5.05
C GLN A 167 -24.38 -23.05 3.85
N ALA A 168 -24.01 -24.22 3.33
CA ALA A 168 -23.17 -24.34 2.13
C ALA A 168 -23.90 -23.79 0.89
N LEU A 169 -25.17 -24.17 0.69
CA LEU A 169 -26.00 -23.68 -0.42
C LEU A 169 -26.21 -22.16 -0.37
N LEU A 170 -26.52 -21.59 0.80
CA LEU A 170 -26.68 -20.14 0.99
C LEU A 170 -25.39 -19.35 0.73
N ASN A 171 -24.23 -19.97 0.97
CA ASN A 171 -22.93 -19.36 0.69
C ASN A 171 -22.44 -19.61 -0.76
N THR A 172 -23.18 -20.37 -1.57
CA THR A 172 -22.85 -20.49 -3.00
C THR A 172 -23.20 -19.20 -3.74
N LYS A 173 -22.30 -18.77 -4.63
CA LYS A 173 -22.48 -17.55 -5.41
C LYS A 173 -23.62 -17.64 -6.44
N GLU A 174 -24.15 -18.83 -6.69
CA GLU A 174 -25.26 -19.06 -7.62
C GLU A 174 -26.57 -18.40 -7.15
N PHE A 175 -26.78 -18.26 -5.83
CA PHE A 175 -27.95 -17.56 -5.28
C PHE A 175 -27.88 -16.03 -5.36
N LEU A 176 -26.72 -15.44 -5.72
CA LEU A 176 -26.63 -14.00 -6.02
C LEU A 176 -27.28 -13.65 -7.37
N TYR A 177 -27.55 -14.63 -8.23
CA TYR A 177 -28.02 -14.42 -9.60
C TYR A 177 -29.47 -14.89 -9.83
N LEU A 178 -30.13 -15.45 -8.82
CA LEU A 178 -31.55 -15.80 -8.88
C LEU A 178 -32.39 -14.55 -8.54
N ARG A 179 -32.88 -13.87 -9.57
CA ARG A 179 -33.99 -12.91 -9.50
C ARG A 179 -35.29 -13.57 -9.93
#